data_AF-A0A1N7ARZ2-F1
#
_entry.id   AF-A0A1N7ARZ2-F1
#
_cell.length_a   1.000
_cell.length_b   1.000
_cell.length_c   1.000
_cell.angle_alpha   90.00
_cell.angle_beta   90.00
_cell.angle_gamma   90.00
#
_symmetry.space_group_name_H-M   'P 1'
#
loop_
_entity.id
_entity.type
_entity.pdbx_description
1 polymer ?
#
loop_
_entity_poly.entity_id
_entity_poly.type
_entity_poly.pdbx_seq_one_letter_code
_entity_poly.pdbx_strand_id
1 'polypeptide(L)' 'MSTQLPQEQRQRCEVWTRVMGYHRPVAAFNPGKQSEHRERRHFTESAANGRSA' A
#
# COMPACT_ATOMS: atom_id res chain seq x y z
N MET A 1 5.79 -6.46 23.69
CA MET A 1 6.47 -7.74 23.41
C MET A 1 6.22 -8.08 21.93
N SER A 2 7.19 -7.89 21.04
CA SER A 2 7.05 -8.28 19.63
C SER A 2 7.73 -9.64 19.45
N THR A 3 6.92 -10.69 19.32
CA THR A 3 7.41 -12.02 18.95
C THR A 3 7.62 -12.04 17.44
N GLN A 4 8.87 -11.94 17.00
CA GLN A 4 9.18 -12.03 15.58
C GLN A 4 9.22 -13.50 15.14
N LEU A 5 8.47 -13.83 14.07
CA LEU A 5 8.52 -15.15 13.44
C LEU A 5 9.91 -15.39 12.81
N PRO A 6 10.46 -16.62 12.90
CA PRO A 6 11.66 -17.02 12.15
C PRO A 6 11.50 -16.82 10.63
N GLN A 7 12.58 -16.49 9.93
CA GLN A 7 12.54 -16.02 8.54
C GLN A 7 11.98 -17.10 7.58
N GLU A 8 12.31 -18.35 7.82
CA GLU A 8 11.87 -19.52 7.06
C GLU A 8 10.37 -19.80 7.19
N GLN A 9 9.73 -19.25 8.23
CA GLN A 9 8.29 -19.40 8.48
C GLN A 9 7.48 -18.19 7.95
N ARG A 10 8.14 -17.16 7.41
CA ARG A 10 7.46 -15.96 6.90
C ARG A 10 6.96 -16.19 5.49
N GLN A 11 5.71 -15.82 5.26
CA GLN A 11 5.12 -15.72 3.92
C GLN A 11 5.12 -14.25 3.46
N ARG A 12 5.40 -14.02 2.18
CA ARG A 12 5.26 -12.69 1.59
C ARG A 12 3.78 -12.30 1.57
N CYS A 13 3.47 -11.15 2.15
CA CYS A 13 2.15 -10.54 2.03
C CYS A 13 1.98 -9.97 0.62
N GLU A 14 0.90 -10.35 -0.05
CA GLU A 14 0.52 -9.72 -1.30
C GLU A 14 -0.38 -8.51 -1.04
N VAL A 15 0.06 -7.35 -1.55
CA VAL A 15 -0.70 -6.10 -1.43
C VAL A 15 -1.58 -5.93 -2.66
N TRP A 16 -2.87 -5.73 -2.45
CA TRP A 16 -3.86 -5.49 -3.49
C TRP A 16 -4.36 -4.05 -3.41
N THR A 17 -4.56 -3.43 -4.58
CA THR A 17 -5.12 -2.07 -4.66
C THR A 17 -6.12 -1.98 -5.80
N ARG A 18 -7.02 -1.01 -5.69
CA ARG A 18 -7.97 -0.70 -6.75
C ARG A 18 -7.27 -0.01 -7.94
N VAL A 19 -7.56 -0.48 -9.14
CA VAL A 19 -7.15 0.11 -10.43
C VAL A 19 -8.40 0.21 -11.30
N MET A 20 -8.80 1.42 -11.68
CA MET A 20 -9.94 1.67 -12.58
C MET A 20 -11.25 0.93 -12.21
N GLY A 21 -11.46 0.58 -10.94
CA GLY A 21 -12.69 -0.08 -10.49
C GLY A 21 -12.52 -1.46 -9.86
N TYR A 22 -11.49 -2.21 -10.23
CA TYR A 22 -11.25 -3.59 -9.75
C TYR A 22 -9.96 -3.70 -8.92
N HIS A 23 -9.84 -4.77 -8.13
CA HIS A 23 -8.64 -5.05 -7.35
C HIS A 23 -7.60 -5.81 -8.18
N ARG A 24 -6.35 -5.36 -8.13
CA ARG A 24 -5.21 -6.00 -8.78
C ARG A 24 -4.04 -6.07 -7.78
N PRO A 25 -3.27 -7.17 -7.75
CA PRO A 25 -2.08 -7.23 -6.93
C PRO A 25 -1.05 -6.23 -7.43
N VAL A 26 -0.44 -5.48 -6.51
CA VAL A 26 0.60 -4.48 -6.80
C VAL A 26 1.81 -5.15 -7.47
N ALA A 27 2.11 -6.39 -7.09
CA ALA A 27 3.20 -7.18 -7.68
C ALA A 27 3.04 -7.42 -9.19
N ALA A 28 1.81 -7.36 -9.72
CA ALA A 28 1.53 -7.55 -11.15
C ALA A 28 1.61 -6.26 -11.97
N PHE A 29 2.05 -5.13 -11.41
CA PHE A 29 2.08 -3.86 -12.13
C PHE A 29 3.22 -3.81 -13.15
N ASN A 30 2.91 -3.33 -14.36
CA ASN A 30 3.93 -2.99 -15.34
C ASN A 30 4.64 -1.66 -14.97
N PRO A 31 5.78 -1.31 -15.59
CA PRO A 31 6.54 -0.12 -15.22
C PRO A 31 5.73 1.19 -15.24
N GLY A 32 4.83 1.35 -16.22
CA GLY A 32 3.95 2.51 -16.30
C GLY A 32 3.00 2.62 -15.09
N LYS A 33 2.35 1.50 -14.71
CA LYS A 33 1.49 1.46 -13.52
C LYS A 33 2.25 1.61 -12.22
N GLN A 34 3.51 1.16 -12.16
CA GLN A 34 4.39 1.42 -11.02
C GLN A 34 4.73 2.92 -10.88
N SER A 35 4.93 3.65 -11.99
CA SER A 35 5.13 5.11 -11.95
C SER A 35 3.87 5.83 -11.49
N GLU A 36 2.73 5.53 -12.12
CA GLU A 36 1.43 6.10 -11.73
C GLU A 36 1.13 5.86 -10.25
N HIS A 37 1.41 4.65 -9.74
CA HIS A 37 1.17 4.31 -8.34
C HIS A 37 2.05 5.12 -7.38
N ARG A 38 3.33 5.34 -7.72
CA ARG A 38 4.25 6.16 -6.92
C ARG A 38 3.85 7.64 -6.84
N GLU A 39 3.12 8.12 -7.84
CA GLU A 39 2.62 9.50 -7.90
C GLU A 39 1.28 9.69 -7.14
N ARG A 40 0.67 8.62 -6.64
CA ARG A 40 -0.58 8.71 -5.87
C ARG A 40 -0.36 9.45 -4.56
N ARG A 41 -1.27 10.37 -4.24
CA ARG A 41 -1.32 11.03 -2.94
C ARG A 41 -2.13 10.19 -1.97
N HIS A 42 -1.49 9.78 -0.87
CA HIS A 42 -2.15 9.03 0.19
C HIS A 42 -2.77 9.98 1.22
N PHE A 43 -3.86 9.53 1.82
CA PHE A 43 -4.43 10.19 2.97
C PHE A 43 -3.41 10.19 4.13
N THR A 44 -3.36 11.28 4.87
CA THR A 44 -2.55 11.40 6.09
C THR A 44 -3.42 12.03 7.16
N GLU A 45 -3.67 11.31 8.26
CA GLU A 45 -4.56 11.75 9.33
C GLU A 45 -4.15 13.10 9.92
N SER A 46 -2.86 13.28 10.21
CA SER A 46 -2.34 14.55 10.72
C SER A 46 -2.57 15.73 9.77
N ALA A 47 -2.57 15.50 8.45
CA ALA A 47 -2.85 16.54 7.46
C ALA A 47 -4.36 16.85 7.36
N ALA A 48 -5.22 15.90 7.72
CA ALA A 48 -6.67 16.06 7.70
C ALA A 48 -7.24 16.68 8.99
N ASN A 49 -6.62 16.39 10.14
CA ASN A 49 -7.07 16.86 11.46
C ASN A 49 -6.77 18.34 11.73
N GLY A 50 -6.08 19.05 10.82
CA GLY A 50 -5.85 20.50 10.90
C GLY A 50 -7.12 21.37 10.80
N ARG A 51 -8.30 20.75 10.66
CA ARG A 51 -9.60 21.40 10.87
C ARG A 51 -10.03 21.24 12.34
N SER A 52 -9.35 21.96 13.22
CA SER A 52 -9.83 22.24 14.57
C SER A 52 -9.82 23.75 14.76
N ALA A 53 -10.93 24.38 14.33
CA ALA A 53 -11.40 25.68 14.77
C ALA A 53 -12.93 25.67 14.62
#